data_AF-A0A7J2KF58-F1
#
_entry.id   AF-A0A7J2KF58-F1
#
_cell.length_a   1.000
_cell.length_b   1.000
_cell.length_c   1.000
_cell.angle_alpha   90.00
_cell.angle_beta   90.00
_cell.angle_gamma   90.00
#
_symmetry.space_group_name_H-M   'P 1'
#
loop_
_entity.id
_entity.type
_entity.pdbx_description
1 polymer ?
#
loop_
_entity_poly.entity_id
_entity_poly.type
_entity_poly.pdbx_seq_one_letter_code
_entity_poly.pdbx_strand_id
1 'polypeptide(L)'
;MKLKEYITLEWKRRFLSENLLLSKNIDITPLIDFLTSTLVEWIKNRYFYVPTSSEYDDLRRIVRDEVMDFIKYRLNISLHDAISLLTKIFEKKYKDIIEHNLENKGIIFLKSYDQIRALFKSNLRWRILVSIAKIAFSVEEIAKMLRCREEVVRRILSELKQLGIIEEKVGLSKRGRPIKLFKLKANVFIINLRYLNS
;
A
#
# COMPACT_ATOMS: atom_id res chain seq x y z
N MET A 1 -0.36 14.46 5.00
CA MET A 1 -1.77 14.87 5.07
C MET A 1 -2.68 13.63 5.05
N LYS A 2 -3.59 13.51 6.01
CA LYS A 2 -4.64 12.46 6.05
C LYS A 2 -5.69 12.72 4.96
N LEU A 3 -6.47 11.70 4.57
CA LEU A 3 -7.49 11.83 3.51
C LEU A 3 -8.51 12.92 3.84
N LYS A 4 -9.03 12.93 5.07
CA LYS A 4 -9.97 13.95 5.56
C LYS A 4 -9.43 15.38 5.39
N GLU A 5 -8.18 15.62 5.78
CA GLU A 5 -7.51 16.92 5.66
C GLU A 5 -7.38 17.33 4.19
N TYR A 6 -7.01 16.38 3.32
CA TYR A 6 -6.88 16.63 1.88
C TYR A 6 -8.22 16.99 1.23
N ILE A 7 -9.27 16.22 1.49
CA ILE A 7 -10.61 16.50 0.96
C ILE A 7 -11.09 17.87 1.45
N THR A 8 -10.87 18.19 2.72
CA THR A 8 -11.23 19.51 3.28
C THR A 8 -10.53 20.65 2.55
N LEU A 9 -9.24 20.50 2.26
CA LEU A 9 -8.47 21.50 1.53
C LEU A 9 -8.99 21.68 0.10
N GLU A 10 -9.14 20.59 -0.65
CA GLU A 10 -9.60 20.64 -2.05
C GLU A 10 -11.04 21.13 -2.17
N TRP A 11 -11.91 20.76 -1.24
CA TRP A 11 -13.28 21.26 -1.20
C TRP A 11 -13.32 22.77 -1.01
N LYS A 12 -12.56 23.30 -0.06
CA LYS A 12 -12.49 24.75 0.21
C LYS A 12 -11.84 25.52 -0.93
N ARG A 13 -10.98 24.89 -1.73
CA ARG A 13 -10.42 25.48 -2.95
C ARG A 13 -11.44 25.55 -4.08
N ARG A 14 -12.28 24.52 -4.21
CA ARG A 14 -13.22 24.39 -5.33
C ARG A 14 -14.55 25.09 -5.08
N PHE A 15 -15.07 25.02 -3.86
CA PHE A 15 -16.40 25.48 -3.48
C PHE A 15 -16.31 26.55 -2.40
N LEU A 16 -17.16 27.57 -2.55
CA LEU A 16 -17.30 28.66 -1.58
C LEU A 16 -18.15 28.28 -0.37
N SER A 17 -18.87 27.16 -0.43
CA SER A 17 -19.77 26.68 0.63
C SER A 17 -19.41 25.26 1.08
N GLU A 18 -19.69 24.96 2.35
CA GLU A 18 -19.58 23.60 2.88
C GLU A 18 -20.71 22.68 2.41
N ASN A 19 -21.84 23.27 1.99
CA ASN A 19 -23.01 22.54 1.50
C ASN A 19 -23.29 22.92 0.05
N LEU A 20 -23.42 21.92 -0.82
CA LEU A 20 -23.82 22.07 -2.20
C LEU A 20 -25.26 21.64 -2.35
N LEU A 21 -26.09 22.49 -2.94
CA LEU A 21 -27.46 22.16 -3.30
C LEU A 21 -27.46 21.40 -4.64
N LEU A 22 -28.07 20.23 -4.62
CA LEU A 22 -28.26 19.36 -5.78
C LEU A 22 -29.74 19.43 -6.16
N SER A 23 -30.06 20.25 -7.15
CA SER A 23 -31.42 20.28 -7.71
C SER A 23 -31.63 19.03 -8.56
N LYS A 24 -32.89 18.59 -8.71
CA LYS A 24 -33.25 17.39 -9.49
C LYS A 24 -32.83 17.46 -10.98
N ASN A 25 -32.49 18.64 -11.49
CA ASN A 25 -32.15 18.88 -12.89
C ASN A 25 -30.68 19.30 -13.09
N ILE A 26 -29.87 19.34 -12.01
CA ILE A 26 -28.46 19.70 -12.13
C ILE A 26 -27.67 18.48 -12.60
N ASP A 27 -26.84 18.68 -13.62
CA ASP A 27 -25.81 17.73 -13.99
C ASP A 27 -24.80 17.60 -12.84
N ILE A 28 -24.79 16.42 -12.22
CA ILE A 28 -23.91 16.07 -11.10
C ILE A 28 -22.52 15.61 -11.56
N THR A 29 -22.29 15.48 -12.87
CA THR A 29 -21.02 15.04 -13.45
C THR A 29 -19.82 15.85 -12.94
N PRO A 30 -19.90 17.20 -12.82
CA PRO A 30 -18.79 17.99 -12.26
C PRO A 30 -18.45 17.64 -10.80
N LEU A 31 -19.46 17.27 -10.00
CA LEU A 31 -19.25 16.83 -8.62
C LEU A 31 -18.56 15.46 -8.59
N ILE A 32 -19.03 14.51 -9.39
CA ILE A 32 -18.44 13.17 -9.48
C ILE A 32 -16.98 13.26 -9.96
N ASP A 33 -16.71 14.08 -10.97
CA ASP A 33 -15.36 14.26 -11.51
C ASP A 33 -14.44 14.94 -10.50
N PHE A 34 -14.94 15.93 -9.75
CA PHE A 34 -14.21 16.54 -8.64
C PHE A 34 -13.88 15.52 -7.53
N LEU A 35 -14.86 14.75 -7.06
CA LEU A 35 -14.66 13.77 -6.00
C LEU A 35 -13.70 12.65 -6.44
N THR A 36 -13.83 12.19 -7.68
CA THR A 36 -12.95 11.18 -8.27
C THR A 36 -11.53 11.69 -8.37
N SER A 37 -11.32 12.87 -8.98
CA SER A 37 -9.99 13.47 -9.14
C SER A 37 -9.31 13.75 -7.79
N THR A 38 -10.07 14.26 -6.81
CA THR A 38 -9.59 14.48 -5.44
C THR A 38 -9.05 13.20 -4.81
N LEU A 39 -9.81 12.10 -4.90
CA LEU A 39 -9.39 10.82 -4.32
C LEU A 39 -8.18 10.24 -5.07
N VAL A 40 -8.19 10.30 -6.39
CA VAL A 40 -7.09 9.81 -7.23
C VAL A 40 -5.80 10.55 -6.94
N GLU A 41 -5.85 11.88 -6.88
CA GLU A 41 -4.66 12.68 -6.64
C GLU A 41 -4.09 12.42 -5.24
N TRP A 42 -4.97 12.29 -4.23
CA TRP A 42 -4.54 11.88 -2.90
C TRP A 42 -3.86 10.50 -2.90
N ILE A 43 -4.42 9.53 -3.62
CA ILE A 43 -3.83 8.19 -3.78
C ILE A 43 -2.46 8.29 -4.47
N LYS A 44 -2.35 9.00 -5.60
CA LYS A 44 -1.09 9.22 -6.34
C LYS A 44 0.00 9.80 -5.46
N ASN A 45 -0.35 10.80 -4.65
CA ASN A 45 0.57 11.49 -3.74
C ASN A 45 1.00 10.63 -2.54
N ARG A 46 0.31 9.52 -2.26
CA ARG A 46 0.55 8.66 -1.10
C ARG A 46 1.14 7.30 -1.46
N TYR A 47 0.77 6.78 -2.63
CA TYR A 47 1.19 5.50 -3.15
C TYR A 47 1.80 5.72 -4.53
N PHE A 48 3.04 6.23 -4.53
CA PHE A 48 3.88 6.21 -5.71
C PHE A 48 3.90 4.78 -6.27
N TYR A 49 3.77 4.62 -7.59
CA TYR A 49 3.69 3.33 -8.33
C TYR A 49 2.31 2.66 -8.48
N VAL A 50 1.21 3.25 -7.98
CA VAL A 50 -0.09 2.55 -7.99
C VAL A 50 -0.94 2.80 -9.24
N PRO A 51 -1.53 3.98 -9.49
CA PRO A 51 -2.63 4.05 -10.44
C PRO A 51 -2.19 3.89 -11.89
N THR A 52 -2.64 2.81 -12.52
CA THR A 52 -2.72 2.70 -13.98
C THR A 52 -3.94 3.49 -14.49
N SER A 53 -3.99 3.80 -15.79
CA SER A 53 -5.16 4.45 -16.39
C SER A 53 -6.44 3.62 -16.24
N SER A 54 -6.36 2.28 -16.26
CA SER A 54 -7.52 1.41 -16.06
C SER A 54 -8.06 1.43 -14.62
N GLU A 55 -7.17 1.52 -13.63
CA GLU A 55 -7.55 1.63 -12.21
C GLU A 55 -8.28 2.94 -11.90
N TYR A 56 -8.07 3.99 -12.71
CA TYR A 56 -8.78 5.27 -12.63
C TYR A 56 -10.25 5.15 -13.07
N ASP A 57 -10.51 4.44 -14.17
CA ASP A 57 -11.87 4.29 -14.70
C ASP A 57 -12.76 3.47 -13.77
N ASP A 58 -12.19 2.42 -13.15
CA ASP A 58 -12.89 1.65 -12.13
C ASP A 58 -13.22 2.48 -10.89
N LEU A 59 -12.26 3.29 -10.42
CA LEU A 59 -12.50 4.17 -9.29
C LEU A 59 -13.56 5.24 -9.61
N ARG A 60 -13.53 5.82 -10.82
CA ARG A 60 -14.54 6.77 -11.28
C ARG A 60 -15.93 6.14 -11.30
N ARG A 61 -16.05 4.90 -11.78
CA ARG A 61 -17.32 4.15 -11.74
C ARG A 61 -17.82 3.95 -10.31
N ILE A 62 -16.95 3.50 -9.40
CA ILE A 62 -17.32 3.29 -7.99
C ILE A 62 -17.76 4.59 -7.31
N VAL A 63 -17.03 5.69 -7.54
CA VAL A 63 -17.39 7.01 -7.00
C VAL A 63 -18.73 7.47 -7.57
N ARG A 64 -18.94 7.33 -8.89
CA ARG A 64 -20.21 7.66 -9.53
C ARG A 64 -21.37 6.89 -8.88
N ASP A 65 -21.26 5.57 -8.77
CA ASP A 65 -22.34 4.73 -8.25
C ASP A 65 -22.69 5.09 -6.80
N GLU A 66 -21.67 5.27 -5.94
CA GLU A 66 -21.89 5.65 -4.54
C GLU A 66 -22.46 7.07 -4.40
N VAL A 67 -22.02 8.01 -5.22
CA VAL A 67 -22.58 9.37 -5.23
C VAL A 67 -24.03 9.34 -5.69
N MET A 68 -24.34 8.61 -6.78
CA MET A 68 -25.70 8.45 -7.29
C MET A 68 -26.64 7.84 -6.25
N ASP A 69 -26.23 6.77 -5.59
CA ASP A 69 -27.00 6.13 -4.52
C ASP A 69 -27.22 7.07 -3.34
N PHE A 70 -26.20 7.86 -2.98
CA PHE A 70 -26.28 8.81 -1.87
C PHE A 70 -27.25 9.95 -2.14
N ILE A 71 -27.24 10.51 -3.34
CA ILE A 71 -28.05 11.68 -3.71
C ILE A 71 -29.46 11.31 -4.18
N LYS A 72 -29.73 10.03 -4.47
CA LYS A 72 -31.05 9.55 -4.93
C LYS A 72 -32.21 10.04 -4.03
N TYR A 73 -31.95 10.21 -2.74
CA TYR A 73 -32.93 10.67 -1.75
C TYR A 73 -32.53 11.98 -1.05
N ARG A 74 -31.50 12.69 -1.55
CA ARG A 74 -30.96 13.90 -0.93
C ARG A 74 -30.78 15.01 -1.96
N LEU A 75 -31.17 16.23 -1.59
CA LEU A 75 -31.01 17.42 -2.43
C LEU A 75 -29.77 18.24 -2.07
N ASN A 76 -28.88 17.69 -1.26
CA ASN A 76 -27.63 18.35 -0.92
C ASN A 76 -26.53 17.33 -0.64
N ILE A 77 -25.30 17.81 -0.73
CA ILE A 77 -24.10 17.12 -0.26
C ILE A 77 -23.25 18.10 0.53
N SER A 78 -22.91 17.74 1.75
CA SER A 78 -22.00 18.51 2.58
C SER A 78 -20.55 18.06 2.40
N LEU A 79 -19.59 18.89 2.81
CA LEU A 79 -18.19 18.50 2.96
C LEU A 79 -18.05 17.24 3.83
N HIS A 80 -18.83 17.14 4.91
CA HIS A 80 -18.82 15.97 5.78
C HIS A 80 -19.25 14.70 5.01
N ASP A 81 -20.28 14.81 4.19
CA ASP A 81 -20.76 13.71 3.35
C ASP A 81 -19.69 13.30 2.32
N ALA A 82 -19.05 14.26 1.66
CA ALA A 82 -17.96 13.99 0.72
C ALA A 82 -16.77 13.29 1.40
N ILE A 83 -16.37 13.74 2.60
CA ILE A 83 -15.33 13.09 3.41
C ILE A 83 -15.74 11.65 3.73
N SER A 84 -16.96 11.45 4.21
CA SER A 84 -17.49 10.14 4.61
C SER A 84 -17.52 9.18 3.42
N LEU A 85 -18.06 9.64 2.29
CA LEU A 85 -18.21 8.85 1.07
C LEU A 85 -16.84 8.46 0.50
N LEU A 86 -15.92 9.40 0.32
CA LEU A 86 -14.58 9.09 -0.20
C LEU A 86 -13.77 8.21 0.77
N THR A 87 -13.90 8.42 2.08
CA THR A 87 -13.24 7.56 3.09
C THR A 87 -13.80 6.14 3.05
N LYS A 88 -15.13 5.99 2.94
CA LYS A 88 -15.79 4.68 2.79
C LYS A 88 -15.30 3.97 1.53
N ILE A 89 -15.26 4.67 0.39
CA ILE A 89 -14.77 4.10 -0.88
C ILE A 89 -13.32 3.63 -0.73
N PHE A 90 -12.46 4.50 -0.20
CA PHE A 90 -11.05 4.17 -0.04
C PHE A 90 -10.85 2.97 0.91
N GLU A 91 -11.30 3.07 2.15
CA GLU A 91 -11.02 2.05 3.18
C GLU A 91 -11.70 0.70 2.88
N LYS A 92 -12.92 0.70 2.31
CA LYS A 92 -13.69 -0.55 2.13
C LYS A 92 -13.54 -1.20 0.76
N LYS A 93 -13.25 -0.41 -0.29
CA LYS A 93 -13.27 -0.93 -1.67
C LYS A 93 -11.91 -0.88 -2.36
N TYR A 94 -11.04 0.06 -1.99
CA TYR A 94 -9.89 0.37 -2.83
C TYR A 94 -8.53 0.16 -2.15
N LYS A 95 -8.47 0.26 -0.82
CA LYS A 95 -7.23 0.10 -0.05
C LYS A 95 -6.59 -1.27 -0.26
N ASP A 96 -7.38 -2.35 -0.17
CA ASP A 96 -6.86 -3.71 -0.34
C ASP A 96 -6.40 -3.96 -1.79
N ILE A 97 -7.08 -3.36 -2.78
CA ILE A 97 -6.68 -3.43 -4.19
C ILE A 97 -5.30 -2.77 -4.36
N ILE A 98 -5.11 -1.58 -3.80
CA ILE A 98 -3.83 -0.88 -3.84
C ILE A 98 -2.73 -1.73 -3.19
N GLU A 99 -3.00 -2.27 -2.00
CA GLU A 99 -2.04 -3.07 -1.26
C GLU A 99 -1.65 -4.35 -2.01
N HIS A 100 -2.63 -5.03 -2.60
CA HIS A 100 -2.39 -6.20 -3.43
C HIS A 100 -1.59 -5.86 -4.71
N ASN A 101 -1.89 -4.75 -5.37
CA ASN A 101 -1.17 -4.33 -6.57
C ASN A 101 0.28 -3.95 -6.28
N LEU A 102 0.54 -3.35 -5.12
CA LEU A 102 1.91 -3.10 -4.65
C LEU A 102 2.65 -4.42 -4.38
N GLU A 103 2.01 -5.38 -3.70
CA GLU A 103 2.60 -6.70 -3.47
C GLU A 103 2.94 -7.43 -4.77
N ASN A 104 2.05 -7.41 -5.76
CA ASN A 104 2.26 -8.01 -7.08
C ASN A 104 3.41 -7.36 -7.85
N LYS A 105 3.64 -6.05 -7.64
CA LYS A 105 4.79 -5.33 -8.18
C LYS A 105 6.08 -5.59 -7.39
N GLY A 106 6.05 -6.46 -6.38
CA GLY A 106 7.18 -6.76 -5.53
C GLY A 106 7.56 -5.57 -4.65
N ILE A 107 6.56 -4.82 -4.17
CA ILE A 107 6.71 -3.70 -3.24
C ILE A 107 6.10 -4.09 -1.90
N ILE A 108 6.89 -4.08 -0.83
CA ILE A 108 6.39 -4.30 0.54
C ILE A 108 6.23 -2.96 1.25
N PHE A 109 5.03 -2.73 1.78
CA PHE A 109 4.69 -1.51 2.50
C PHE A 109 4.81 -1.72 4.01
N LEU A 110 5.78 -1.07 4.63
CA LEU A 110 6.02 -1.16 6.07
C LEU A 110 5.25 -0.04 6.77
N LYS A 111 4.29 -0.43 7.60
CA LYS A 111 3.28 0.46 8.19
C LYS A 111 3.52 0.75 9.67
N SER A 112 4.34 -0.05 10.36
CA SER A 112 4.62 0.13 11.79
C SER A 112 6.10 0.22 12.11
N TYR A 113 6.42 0.88 13.23
CA TYR A 113 7.78 0.93 13.76
C TYR A 113 8.33 -0.48 14.02
N ASP A 114 7.51 -1.40 14.51
CA ASP A 114 7.94 -2.76 14.80
C ASP A 114 8.37 -3.51 13.54
N GLN A 115 7.67 -3.31 12.41
CA GLN A 115 8.06 -3.89 11.12
C GLN A 115 9.40 -3.33 10.63
N ILE A 116 9.58 -2.01 10.72
CA ILE A 116 10.84 -1.34 10.35
C ILE A 116 11.97 -1.82 11.26
N ARG A 117 11.73 -1.81 12.58
CA ARG A 117 12.69 -2.27 13.58
C ARG A 117 13.03 -3.73 13.36
N ALA A 118 12.08 -4.60 13.05
CA ALA A 118 12.35 -6.00 12.78
C ALA A 118 13.26 -6.21 11.55
N LEU A 119 13.09 -5.39 10.51
CA LEU A 119 13.95 -5.40 9.33
C LEU A 119 15.36 -4.89 9.60
N PHE A 120 15.47 -3.75 10.27
CA PHE A 120 16.73 -3.01 10.42
C PHE A 120 17.36 -3.12 11.82
N LYS A 121 16.91 -4.09 12.65
CA LYS A 121 17.34 -4.26 14.05
C LYS A 121 18.84 -4.40 14.24
N SER A 122 19.53 -4.95 13.25
CA SER A 122 20.97 -5.19 13.34
C SER A 122 21.63 -5.17 11.97
N ASN A 123 22.92 -4.84 11.96
CA ASN A 123 23.75 -4.88 10.76
C ASN A 123 23.77 -6.27 10.11
N LEU A 124 23.71 -7.35 10.91
CA LEU A 124 23.66 -8.71 10.37
C LEU A 124 22.38 -8.96 9.56
N ARG A 125 21.21 -8.49 10.02
CA ARG A 125 19.95 -8.60 9.27
C ARG A 125 20.03 -7.86 7.95
N TRP A 126 20.54 -6.63 7.98
CA TRP A 126 20.74 -5.84 6.78
C TRP A 126 21.66 -6.55 5.77
N ARG A 127 22.79 -7.08 6.22
CA ARG A 127 23.71 -7.84 5.36
C ARG A 127 23.06 -9.09 4.77
N ILE A 128 22.23 -9.80 5.54
CA ILE A 128 21.44 -10.94 5.03
C ILE A 128 20.50 -10.46 3.92
N LEU A 129 19.68 -9.43 4.18
CA LEU A 129 18.74 -8.87 3.20
C LEU A 129 19.44 -8.44 1.89
N VAL A 130 20.56 -7.73 1.99
CA VAL A 130 21.38 -7.32 0.83
C VAL A 130 21.89 -8.52 0.05
N SER A 131 22.27 -9.60 0.74
CA SER A 131 22.75 -10.82 0.10
C SER A 131 21.64 -11.51 -0.70
N ILE A 132 20.48 -11.71 -0.09
CA ILE A 132 19.35 -12.43 -0.70
C ILE A 132 18.53 -11.56 -1.68
N ALA A 133 18.86 -10.27 -1.81
CA ALA A 133 18.24 -9.37 -2.79
C ALA A 133 18.65 -9.68 -4.23
N LYS A 134 19.88 -10.14 -4.43
CA LYS A 134 20.42 -10.40 -5.78
C LYS A 134 20.09 -11.81 -6.27
N ILE A 135 20.32 -12.80 -5.41
CA ILE A 135 20.24 -14.23 -5.75
C ILE A 135 19.67 -14.98 -4.53
N ALA A 136 19.03 -16.13 -4.76
CA ALA A 136 18.57 -16.99 -3.70
C ALA A 136 19.74 -17.75 -3.05
N PHE A 137 19.80 -17.79 -1.72
CA PHE A 137 20.85 -18.48 -0.98
C PHE A 137 20.29 -19.44 0.07
N SER A 138 21.02 -20.51 0.35
CA SER A 138 20.77 -21.38 1.50
C SER A 138 21.29 -20.77 2.80
N VAL A 139 20.80 -21.29 3.93
CA VAL A 139 21.27 -20.91 5.29
C VAL A 139 22.79 -21.08 5.40
N GLU A 140 23.31 -22.20 4.91
CA GLU A 140 24.75 -22.53 4.97
C GLU A 140 25.59 -21.50 4.20
N GLU A 141 25.16 -21.13 3.00
CA GLU A 141 25.87 -20.15 2.16
C GLU A 141 25.88 -18.76 2.80
N ILE A 142 24.74 -18.33 3.36
CA ILE A 142 24.63 -17.04 4.06
C ILE A 142 25.54 -17.05 5.30
N ALA A 143 25.50 -18.13 6.10
CA ALA A 143 26.32 -18.26 7.30
C ALA A 143 27.83 -18.20 6.99
N LYS A 144 28.26 -18.88 5.93
CA LYS A 144 29.65 -18.85 5.44
C LYS A 144 30.05 -17.46 4.95
N MET A 145 29.24 -16.85 4.09
CA MET A 145 29.52 -15.52 3.53
C MET A 145 29.61 -14.43 4.60
N LEU A 146 28.76 -14.51 5.62
CA LEU A 146 28.69 -13.52 6.69
C LEU A 146 29.53 -13.88 7.92
N ARG A 147 30.19 -15.05 7.90
CA ARG A 147 31.02 -15.61 8.99
C ARG A 147 30.26 -15.65 10.33
N CYS A 148 29.05 -16.22 10.32
CA CYS A 148 28.20 -16.35 11.51
C CYS A 148 27.67 -17.79 11.66
N ARG A 149 27.07 -18.09 12.82
CA ARG A 149 26.46 -19.40 13.09
C ARG A 149 25.18 -19.57 12.27
N GLU A 150 24.99 -20.74 11.65
CA GLU A 150 23.76 -21.06 10.88
C GLU A 150 22.48 -20.84 11.68
N GLU A 151 22.50 -21.16 12.97
CA GLU A 151 21.33 -21.00 13.84
C GLU A 151 20.85 -19.55 13.93
N VAL A 152 21.78 -18.59 13.93
CA VAL A 152 21.45 -17.16 13.91
C VAL A 152 20.80 -16.79 12.58
N VAL A 153 21.30 -17.34 11.47
CA VAL A 153 20.74 -17.13 10.13
C VAL A 153 19.33 -17.72 10.04
N ARG A 154 19.11 -18.95 10.53
CA ARG A 154 17.78 -19.59 10.54
C ARG A 154 16.76 -18.76 11.31
N ARG A 155 17.13 -18.29 12.50
CA ARG A 155 16.24 -17.44 13.31
C ARG A 155 15.87 -16.16 12.57
N ILE A 156 16.85 -15.47 11.98
CA ILE A 156 16.59 -14.23 11.22
C ILE A 156 15.70 -14.51 10.00
N LEU A 157 16.00 -15.54 9.20
CA LEU A 157 15.20 -15.88 8.02
C LEU A 157 13.78 -16.32 8.41
N SER A 158 13.61 -17.03 9.53
CA SER A 158 12.28 -17.39 10.04
C SER A 158 11.44 -16.17 10.39
N GLU A 159 12.03 -15.19 11.10
CA GLU A 159 11.37 -13.93 11.41
C GLU A 159 11.04 -13.14 10.13
N LEU A 160 11.97 -13.03 9.18
CA LEU A 160 11.74 -12.36 7.90
C LEU A 160 10.67 -13.05 7.05
N LYS A 161 10.58 -14.39 7.12
CA LYS A 161 9.54 -15.18 6.44
C LYS A 161 8.16 -14.93 7.06
N GLN A 162 8.06 -14.86 8.39
CA GLN A 162 6.81 -14.52 9.07
C GLN A 162 6.30 -13.11 8.70
N LEU A 163 7.22 -12.18 8.42
CA LEU A 163 6.88 -10.84 7.95
C LEU A 163 6.53 -10.78 6.45
N GLY A 164 6.56 -11.90 5.73
CA GLY A 164 6.26 -11.96 4.30
C GLY A 164 7.33 -11.33 3.39
N ILE A 165 8.53 -11.13 3.93
CA ILE A 165 9.62 -10.37 3.26
C ILE A 165 10.42 -11.25 2.31
N ILE A 166 10.53 -12.52 2.64
CA ILE A 166 11.31 -13.50 1.90
C ILE A 166 10.42 -14.65 1.45
N GLU A 167 10.75 -15.22 0.30
CA GLU A 167 10.19 -16.46 -0.20
C GLU A 167 11.18 -17.62 0.02
N GLU A 168 10.63 -18.80 0.25
CA GLU A 168 11.39 -20.06 0.36
C GLU A 168 11.14 -20.88 -0.90
N LYS A 169 12.21 -21.31 -1.55
CA LYS A 169 12.19 -22.20 -2.72
C LYS A 169 13.00 -23.45 -2.42
N VAL A 170 12.61 -24.56 -3.03
CA VAL A 170 13.41 -25.79 -2.99
C VAL A 170 14.42 -25.72 -4.15
N GLY A 171 15.70 -25.88 -3.82
CA GLY A 171 16.77 -26.04 -4.79
C GLY A 171 17.55 -27.33 -4.56
N LEU A 172 18.56 -27.57 -5.39
CA LEU A 172 19.48 -28.69 -5.22
C LEU A 172 20.83 -28.19 -4.74
N SER A 173 21.39 -28.85 -3.73
CA SER A 173 22.77 -28.65 -3.32
C SER A 173 23.75 -29.15 -4.38
N LYS A 174 25.03 -28.79 -4.25
CA LYS A 174 26.13 -29.32 -5.06
C LYS A 174 26.23 -30.86 -5.05
N ARG A 175 25.61 -31.52 -4.06
CA ARG A 175 25.56 -32.99 -3.91
C ARG A 175 24.21 -33.59 -4.32
N GLY A 176 23.35 -32.83 -5.00
CA GLY A 176 22.04 -33.29 -5.48
C GLY A 176 20.97 -33.43 -4.38
N ARG A 177 21.27 -33.09 -3.12
CA ARG A 177 20.27 -33.11 -2.04
C ARG A 177 19.37 -31.88 -2.11
N PRO A 178 18.06 -32.01 -1.86
CA PRO A 178 17.16 -30.87 -1.78
C PRO A 178 17.54 -29.97 -0.61
N ILE A 179 17.61 -28.66 -0.87
CA ILE A 179 17.92 -27.63 0.13
C ILE A 179 16.94 -26.47 0.01
N LYS A 180 16.72 -25.79 1.13
CA LYS A 180 15.92 -24.56 1.18
C LYS A 180 16.76 -23.37 0.75
N LEU A 181 16.29 -22.67 -0.27
CA LEU A 181 16.85 -21.43 -0.76
C LEU A 181 15.92 -20.27 -0.40
N PHE A 182 16.50 -19.16 0.05
CA PHE A 182 15.78 -17.98 0.48
C PHE A 182 16.11 -16.81 -0.43
N LYS A 183 15.08 -16.09 -0.88
CA LYS A 183 15.20 -14.89 -1.71
C LYS A 183 14.27 -13.81 -1.18
N LEU A 184 14.59 -12.53 -1.40
CA LEU A 184 13.59 -11.48 -1.20
C LEU A 184 12.36 -11.73 -2.10
N LYS A 185 11.17 -11.64 -1.49
CA LYS A 185 9.89 -11.66 -2.22
C LYS A 185 9.70 -10.38 -3.04
N ALA A 186 10.28 -9.28 -2.56
CA ALA A 186 10.12 -7.93 -3.09
C ALA A 186 11.47 -7.23 -3.17
N ASN A 187 11.72 -6.52 -4.27
CA ASN A 187 12.96 -5.77 -4.47
C ASN A 187 12.90 -4.36 -3.89
N VAL A 188 11.71 -3.89 -3.52
CA VAL A 188 11.49 -2.52 -3.02
C VAL A 188 10.71 -2.57 -1.70
N PHE A 189 11.25 -1.89 -0.68
CA PHE A 189 10.55 -1.62 0.57
C PHE A 189 10.16 -0.16 0.61
N ILE A 190 8.87 0.12 0.81
CA ILE A 190 8.40 1.49 1.08
C ILE A 190 8.13 1.59 2.57
N ILE A 191 8.87 2.47 3.23
CA ILE A 191 8.68 2.80 4.64
C ILE A 191 7.76 4.00 4.73
N ASN A 192 6.55 3.82 5.24
CA ASN A 192 5.63 4.93 5.45
C ASN A 192 5.77 5.49 6.87
N LEU A 193 6.67 6.46 7.04
CA LEU A 193 6.91 7.13 8.33
C LEU A 193 5.71 7.98 8.81
N ARG A 194 4.69 8.22 7.97
CA ARG A 194 3.54 9.08 8.32
C ARG A 194 2.60 8.45 9.37
N TYR A 195 2.74 7.15 9.63
CA TYR A 195 1.99 6.42 10.67
C TYR A 195 2.76 6.26 11.99
N LEU A 196 4.00 6.77 12.08
CA LEU A 196 4.82 6.64 13.29
C LEU A 196 4.44 7.62 14.41
N ASN A 197 3.67 8.66 14.09
CA ASN A 197 3.24 9.69 15.03
C ASN A 197 1.72 9.64 15.31
N SER A 198 1.08 8.48 15.11
CA SER A 198 -0.34 8.26 15.45
C SER A 198 -0.47 7.38 16.68
#